data_AF-A0A1Y1T8N4-F1
#
_entry.id   AF-A0A1Y1T8N4-F1
#
_cell.length_a   1.000
_cell.length_b   1.000
_cell.length_c   1.000
_cell.angle_alpha   90.00
_cell.angle_beta   90.00
_cell.angle_gamma   90.00
#
_symmetry.space_group_name_H-M   'P 1'
#
loop_
_entity.id
_entity.type
_entity.pdbx_description
1 polymer ?
#
loop_
_entity_poly.entity_id
_entity_poly.type
_entity_poly.pdbx_seq_one_letter_code
_entity_poly.pdbx_strand_id
1 'polypeptide(L)'
;MKNLLFVALVLLLIGCSSDDDGIEVNFNDFEAISAAYPYSDIQTDEQITYFEYIQSMPDLEDPDDPTSLVYRNNVLFSFGEICSESDCLTTFDNLQADAGFVSGCLPDYCFSFIKYLQEGDSFLVTSKEDLLNFLGEIDTPSEALLVARANAYYWAVNDKNSGAIKETQDGFELIVMQTVSYCLPFQTNRFHLKVDREGNITIVSEEIAEIDENACV
;
A
#
# COMPACT_ATOMS: atom_id res chain seq x y z
N MET A 1 -75.61 -6.54 24.21
CA MET A 1 -74.97 -5.21 24.30
C MET A 1 -74.31 -5.16 25.66
N LYS A 2 -72.98 -5.29 25.83
CA LYS A 2 -71.91 -4.47 25.26
C LYS A 2 -70.61 -5.29 25.41
N ASN A 3 -69.87 -5.45 24.31
CA ASN A 3 -68.60 -6.17 24.28
C ASN A 3 -67.53 -5.39 25.07
N LEU A 4 -66.84 -6.05 26.01
CA LEU A 4 -65.60 -5.52 26.59
C LEU A 4 -64.45 -5.92 25.68
N LEU A 5 -63.89 -4.94 25.00
CA LEU A 5 -62.74 -5.08 24.10
C LEU A 5 -61.47 -5.22 24.96
N PHE A 6 -60.79 -6.36 24.85
CA PHE A 6 -59.42 -6.56 25.32
C PHE A 6 -58.48 -5.77 24.39
N VAL A 7 -57.69 -4.84 24.95
CA VAL A 7 -56.56 -4.22 24.22
C VAL A 7 -55.29 -4.71 24.90
N ALA A 8 -54.66 -5.71 24.29
CA ALA A 8 -53.30 -6.12 24.59
C ALA A 8 -52.36 -5.22 23.80
N LEU A 9 -51.63 -4.34 24.50
CA LEU A 9 -50.59 -3.50 23.93
C LEU A 9 -49.33 -4.36 23.78
N VAL A 10 -49.15 -4.98 22.61
CA VAL A 10 -47.90 -5.65 22.24
C VAL A 10 -46.92 -4.58 21.79
N LEU A 11 -45.99 -4.21 22.69
CA LEU A 11 -44.80 -3.45 22.36
C LEU A 11 -43.87 -4.34 21.53
N LEU A 12 -44.00 -4.26 20.20
CA LEU A 12 -42.99 -4.73 19.26
C LEU A 12 -41.77 -3.82 19.39
N LEU A 13 -40.79 -4.26 20.18
CA LEU A 13 -39.42 -3.77 20.09
C LEU A 13 -38.87 -4.25 18.75
N ILE A 14 -39.07 -3.44 17.70
CA ILE A 14 -38.29 -3.54 16.47
C ILE A 14 -36.90 -3.06 16.85
N GLY A 15 -36.03 -4.01 17.23
CA GLY A 15 -34.60 -3.74 17.24
C GLY A 15 -34.17 -3.46 15.82
N CYS A 16 -33.68 -2.25 15.56
CA CYS A 16 -32.86 -2.01 14.39
C CYS A 16 -31.59 -2.84 14.57
N SER A 17 -31.51 -4.03 13.96
CA SER A 17 -30.20 -4.53 13.55
C SER A 17 -29.76 -3.61 12.42
N SER A 18 -28.82 -2.72 12.70
CA SER A 18 -27.94 -2.24 11.64
C SER A 18 -27.28 -3.50 11.10
N ASP A 19 -27.62 -3.86 9.87
CA ASP A 19 -26.85 -4.85 9.13
C ASP A 19 -25.40 -4.32 9.12
N ASP A 20 -24.49 -5.11 9.68
CA ASP A 20 -23.09 -4.76 9.86
C ASP A 20 -22.42 -4.90 8.50
N ASP A 21 -22.51 -3.87 7.65
CA ASP A 21 -21.95 -3.82 6.28
C ASP A 21 -20.38 -3.79 6.28
N GLY A 22 -19.74 -4.36 7.30
CA GLY A 22 -18.30 -4.44 7.44
C GLY A 22 -17.68 -5.45 6.48
N ILE A 23 -16.35 -5.58 6.53
CA ILE A 23 -15.66 -6.59 5.72
C ILE A 23 -15.99 -7.99 6.24
N GLU A 24 -16.87 -8.69 5.52
CA GLU A 24 -17.25 -10.07 5.78
C GLU A 24 -16.30 -11.07 5.10
N VAL A 25 -15.12 -11.30 5.71
CA VAL A 25 -14.16 -12.32 5.24
C VAL A 25 -13.85 -13.36 6.31
N ASN A 26 -13.55 -14.58 5.88
CA ASN A 26 -12.97 -15.59 6.76
C ASN A 26 -11.46 -15.35 6.89
N PHE A 27 -11.04 -14.62 7.92
CA PHE A 27 -9.63 -14.29 8.18
C PHE A 27 -8.71 -15.51 8.40
N ASN A 28 -9.25 -16.71 8.57
CA ASN A 28 -8.44 -17.94 8.59
C ASN A 28 -7.85 -18.29 7.22
N ASP A 29 -8.44 -17.78 6.14
CA ASP A 29 -7.97 -18.02 4.77
C ASP A 29 -6.88 -17.01 4.35
N PHE A 30 -6.59 -16.02 5.20
CA PHE A 30 -5.58 -14.98 4.96
C PHE A 30 -4.38 -15.21 5.85
N GLU A 31 -3.20 -14.86 5.35
CA GLU A 31 -1.98 -14.75 6.14
C GLU A 31 -1.73 -13.29 6.55
N ALA A 32 -1.18 -13.09 7.75
CA ALA A 32 -0.82 -11.75 8.19
C ALA A 32 0.42 -11.27 7.43
N ILE A 33 0.44 -10.01 7.00
CA ILE A 33 1.62 -9.42 6.37
C ILE A 33 2.68 -9.21 7.47
N SER A 34 3.82 -9.89 7.35
CA SER A 34 4.78 -10.02 8.46
C SER A 34 5.90 -8.98 8.47
N ALA A 35 5.98 -8.12 7.46
CA ALA A 35 7.02 -7.09 7.35
C ALA A 35 6.49 -5.79 6.72
N ALA A 36 7.17 -4.68 6.99
CA ALA A 36 6.83 -3.37 6.42
C ALA A 36 7.17 -3.30 4.92
N TYR A 37 8.22 -4.02 4.49
CA TYR A 37 8.67 -4.14 3.10
C TYR A 37 8.86 -5.63 2.75
N PRO A 38 7.76 -6.39 2.63
CA PRO A 38 7.80 -7.83 2.37
C PRO A 38 8.03 -8.05 0.86
N TYR A 39 9.22 -7.71 0.36
CA TYR A 39 9.55 -7.71 -1.08
C TYR A 39 10.55 -8.80 -1.47
N SER A 40 10.72 -9.79 -0.61
CA SER A 40 11.73 -10.84 -0.77
C SER A 40 11.40 -11.89 -1.83
N ASP A 41 10.14 -11.99 -2.24
CA ASP A 41 9.70 -12.95 -3.26
C ASP A 41 9.32 -12.31 -4.60
N ILE A 42 9.59 -11.00 -4.81
CA ILE A 42 9.46 -10.38 -6.13
C ILE A 42 10.27 -11.17 -7.16
N GLN A 43 9.60 -11.64 -8.20
CA GLN A 43 10.17 -12.28 -9.36
C GLN A 43 10.37 -11.24 -10.45
N THR A 44 11.61 -10.84 -10.66
CA THR A 44 11.97 -9.94 -11.75
C THR A 44 12.34 -10.73 -13.00
N ASP A 45 12.38 -10.07 -14.16
CA ASP A 45 13.04 -10.60 -15.37
C ASP A 45 14.43 -11.17 -14.99
N GLU A 46 14.81 -12.33 -15.54
CA GLU A 46 16.11 -12.98 -15.27
C GLU A 46 17.32 -12.07 -15.55
N GLN A 47 17.12 -11.01 -16.35
CA GLN A 47 18.13 -10.01 -16.66
C GLN A 47 18.32 -8.97 -15.54
N ILE A 48 17.40 -8.87 -14.58
CA ILE A 48 17.49 -7.99 -13.42
C ILE A 48 18.26 -8.70 -12.30
N THR A 49 19.43 -8.17 -11.96
CA THR A 49 20.35 -8.83 -11.00
C THR A 49 20.35 -8.20 -9.61
N TYR A 50 19.87 -6.95 -9.51
CA TYR A 50 19.83 -6.18 -8.27
C TYR A 50 18.74 -5.13 -8.33
N PHE A 51 18.07 -4.87 -7.21
CA PHE A 51 17.22 -3.69 -7.06
C PHE A 51 17.17 -3.17 -5.62
N GLU A 52 16.81 -1.89 -5.49
CA GLU A 52 16.57 -1.22 -4.21
C GLU A 52 15.18 -0.57 -4.23
N TYR A 53 14.36 -0.86 -3.23
CA TYR A 53 13.17 -0.06 -2.93
C TYR A 53 13.57 1.07 -1.98
N ILE A 54 13.43 2.31 -2.46
CA ILE A 54 13.99 3.51 -1.83
C ILE A 54 12.87 4.44 -1.44
N GLN A 55 12.94 5.01 -0.25
CA GLN A 55 12.16 6.19 0.12
C GLN A 55 13.05 7.43 0.08
N SER A 56 12.61 8.40 -0.69
CA SER A 56 13.19 9.74 -0.76
C SER A 56 12.42 10.68 0.17
N MET A 57 13.14 11.33 1.08
CA MET A 57 12.60 12.31 2.02
C MET A 57 13.18 13.69 1.74
N PRO A 58 12.38 14.75 1.83
CA PRO A 58 12.90 16.11 1.73
C PRO A 58 13.80 16.40 2.93
N ASP A 59 14.86 17.15 2.68
CA ASP A 59 15.81 17.62 3.68
C ASP A 59 16.31 19.01 3.27
N LEU A 60 16.78 19.79 4.24
CA LEU A 60 17.38 21.10 3.95
C LEU A 60 18.89 20.99 4.18
N GLU A 61 19.68 21.29 3.15
CA GLU A 61 21.14 21.35 3.29
C GLU A 61 21.55 22.47 4.25
N ASP A 62 20.83 23.60 4.19
CA ASP A 62 20.91 24.70 5.15
C ASP A 62 19.53 24.94 5.79
N PRO A 63 19.35 24.66 7.09
CA PRO A 63 18.07 24.83 7.77
C PRO A 63 17.59 26.29 7.81
N ASP A 64 18.48 27.27 7.59
CA ASP A 64 18.13 28.70 7.52
C ASP A 64 17.75 29.16 6.09
N ASP A 65 17.99 28.34 5.07
CA ASP A 65 17.64 28.61 3.68
C ASP A 65 16.57 27.62 3.16
N PRO A 66 15.30 28.02 3.05
CA PRO A 66 14.22 27.14 2.55
C PRO A 66 14.38 26.77 1.07
N THR A 67 15.34 27.37 0.34
CA THR A 67 15.66 27.01 -1.05
C THR A 67 16.73 25.93 -1.16
N SER A 68 17.34 25.54 -0.03
CA SER A 68 18.35 24.47 0.05
C SER A 68 17.75 23.05 0.09
N LEU A 69 16.56 22.88 -0.48
CA LEU A 69 15.85 21.61 -0.49
C LEU A 69 16.66 20.56 -1.26
N VAL A 70 17.02 19.49 -0.57
CA VAL A 70 17.64 18.29 -1.11
C VAL A 70 16.82 17.07 -0.73
N TYR A 71 17.11 15.94 -1.36
CA TYR A 71 16.43 14.68 -1.10
C TYR A 71 17.39 13.66 -0.50
N ARG A 72 17.03 13.11 0.65
CA ARG A 72 17.76 11.99 1.28
C ARG A 72 17.09 10.68 0.95
N ASN A 73 17.83 9.81 0.27
CA ASN A 73 17.40 8.46 -0.09
C ASN A 73 17.71 7.48 1.04
N ASN A 74 16.69 6.77 1.50
CA ASN A 74 16.79 5.66 2.44
C ASN A 74 16.45 4.36 1.71
N VAL A 75 17.41 3.44 1.60
CA VAL A 75 17.16 2.09 1.08
C VAL A 75 16.40 1.31 2.14
N LEU A 76 15.15 0.96 1.83
CA LEU A 76 14.25 0.27 2.75
C LEU A 76 14.27 -1.24 2.53
N PHE A 77 14.61 -1.66 1.32
CA PHE A 77 14.80 -3.06 0.94
C PHE A 77 15.75 -3.13 -0.25
N SER A 78 16.56 -4.19 -0.32
CA SER A 78 17.36 -4.52 -1.49
C SER A 78 17.36 -6.03 -1.75
N PHE A 79 17.55 -6.39 -3.01
CA PHE A 79 17.60 -7.77 -3.48
C PHE A 79 18.79 -7.97 -4.41
N GLY A 80 19.37 -9.17 -4.37
CA GLY A 80 20.43 -9.59 -5.28
C GLY A 80 21.81 -9.06 -4.90
N GLU A 81 22.74 -9.18 -5.84
CA GLU A 81 24.11 -8.67 -5.70
C GLU A 81 24.33 -7.55 -6.71
N ILE A 82 24.72 -6.39 -6.20
CA ILE A 82 25.09 -5.25 -7.04
C ILE A 82 26.38 -5.54 -7.81
N CYS A 83 26.56 -4.89 -8.96
CA CYS A 83 27.78 -4.99 -9.75
C CYS A 83 29.05 -4.62 -8.95
N SER A 84 30.18 -5.27 -9.26
CA SER A 84 31.45 -5.04 -8.53
C SER A 84 32.38 -4.01 -9.18
N GLU A 85 32.10 -3.60 -10.41
CA GLU A 85 32.94 -2.63 -11.13
C GLU A 85 32.67 -1.20 -10.64
N SER A 86 33.74 -0.42 -10.45
CA SER A 86 33.64 0.94 -9.88
C SER A 86 32.74 1.86 -10.69
N ASP A 87 32.78 1.75 -12.02
CA ASP A 87 32.03 2.63 -12.92
C ASP A 87 30.54 2.29 -12.91
N CYS A 88 30.19 1.01 -12.78
CA CYS A 88 28.82 0.56 -12.61
C CYS A 88 28.25 1.02 -11.26
N LEU A 89 28.97 0.79 -10.16
CA LEU A 89 28.57 1.27 -8.84
C LEU A 89 28.36 2.78 -8.81
N THR A 90 29.32 3.53 -9.38
CA THR A 90 29.25 4.99 -9.44
C THR A 90 28.04 5.46 -10.26
N THR A 91 27.73 4.78 -11.36
CA THR A 91 26.54 5.07 -12.18
C THR A 91 25.25 4.82 -11.39
N PHE A 92 25.16 3.68 -10.72
CA PHE A 92 23.98 3.29 -9.95
C PHE A 92 23.74 4.22 -8.73
N ASP A 93 24.80 4.54 -7.98
CA ASP A 93 24.73 5.42 -6.81
C ASP A 93 24.29 6.84 -7.20
N ASN A 94 24.81 7.35 -8.32
CA ASN A 94 24.49 8.69 -8.81
C ASN A 94 23.12 8.79 -9.50
N LEU A 95 22.44 7.67 -9.73
CA LEU A 95 21.10 7.68 -10.30
C LEU A 95 20.14 8.38 -9.31
N GLN A 96 19.43 9.41 -9.76
CA GLN A 96 18.49 10.16 -8.92
C GLN A 96 17.11 10.15 -9.55
N ALA A 97 16.08 10.08 -8.72
CA ALA A 97 14.71 10.24 -9.11
C ALA A 97 14.18 11.56 -8.56
N ASP A 98 13.45 12.32 -9.38
CA ASP A 98 12.80 13.57 -8.96
C ASP A 98 11.36 13.34 -8.46
N ALA A 99 10.85 12.12 -8.60
CA ALA A 99 9.53 11.67 -8.19
C ALA A 99 9.51 10.14 -8.00
N GLY A 100 8.40 9.61 -7.49
CA GLY A 100 8.23 8.18 -7.26
C GLY A 100 6.77 7.73 -7.41
N PHE A 101 6.58 6.41 -7.51
CA PHE A 101 5.26 5.80 -7.74
C PHE A 101 4.39 5.74 -6.48
N VAL A 102 5.00 5.96 -5.32
CA VAL A 102 4.31 6.29 -4.07
C VAL A 102 4.64 7.73 -3.74
N SER A 103 3.64 8.59 -3.59
CA SER A 103 3.80 9.91 -2.98
C SER A 103 3.29 9.89 -1.53
N GLY A 104 3.89 10.70 -0.67
CA GLY A 104 3.44 10.88 0.70
C GLY A 104 4.10 12.06 1.37
N CYS A 105 3.91 12.17 2.69
CA CYS A 105 4.34 13.29 3.53
C CYS A 105 3.79 14.63 3.01
N LEU A 106 2.73 15.15 3.63
CA LEU A 106 2.13 16.40 3.18
C LEU A 106 3.16 17.55 3.14
N PRO A 107 3.18 18.38 2.07
CA PRO A 107 2.33 18.34 0.86
C PRO A 107 2.95 17.52 -0.31
N ASP A 108 3.14 16.22 -0.12
CA ASP A 108 3.70 15.25 -1.08
C ASP A 108 5.17 15.43 -1.43
N TYR A 109 5.97 15.87 -0.47
CA TYR A 109 7.42 16.02 -0.67
C TYR A 109 8.21 14.73 -0.45
N CYS A 110 7.62 13.64 0.02
CA CYS A 110 8.33 12.36 0.07
C CYS A 110 7.76 11.39 -0.96
N PHE A 111 8.62 10.56 -1.53
CA PHE A 111 8.19 9.58 -2.51
C PHE A 111 9.01 8.30 -2.41
N SER A 112 8.47 7.21 -2.95
CA SER A 112 9.21 5.94 -3.08
C SER A 112 9.37 5.55 -4.53
N PHE A 113 10.55 5.05 -4.87
CA PHE A 113 10.93 4.64 -6.21
C PHE A 113 11.83 3.39 -6.13
N ILE A 114 12.08 2.73 -7.26
CA ILE A 114 13.03 1.62 -7.34
C ILE A 114 14.19 2.01 -8.24
N LYS A 115 15.41 1.65 -7.82
CA LYS A 115 16.56 1.53 -8.72
C LYS A 115 16.78 0.07 -9.01
N TYR A 116 17.09 -0.29 -10.24
CA TYR A 116 17.46 -1.66 -10.56
C TYR A 116 18.58 -1.73 -11.60
N LEU A 117 19.30 -2.85 -11.60
CA LEU A 117 20.31 -3.19 -12.59
C LEU A 117 19.75 -4.24 -13.54
N GLN A 118 19.85 -3.97 -14.84
CA GLN A 118 19.49 -4.91 -15.90
C GLN A 118 20.57 -4.90 -16.98
N GLU A 119 21.10 -6.08 -17.31
CA GLU A 119 22.19 -6.24 -18.30
C GLU A 119 23.42 -5.33 -18.09
N GLY A 120 23.66 -4.87 -16.87
CA GLY A 120 24.76 -3.96 -16.51
C GLY A 120 24.41 -2.47 -16.57
N ASP A 121 23.22 -2.12 -17.07
CA ASP A 121 22.69 -0.76 -17.07
C ASP A 121 21.81 -0.51 -15.83
N SER A 122 21.72 0.76 -15.41
CA SER A 122 20.93 1.18 -14.24
C SER A 122 19.65 1.91 -14.66
N PHE A 123 18.54 1.56 -14.04
CA PHE A 123 17.21 2.05 -14.39
C PHE A 123 16.43 2.50 -13.15
N LEU A 124 15.36 3.26 -13.39
CA LEU A 124 14.45 3.76 -12.37
C LEU A 124 13.01 3.29 -12.63
N VAL A 125 12.29 3.06 -11.53
CA VAL A 125 10.83 2.90 -11.52
C VAL A 125 10.24 4.06 -10.72
N THR A 126 9.59 5.01 -11.39
CA THR A 126 9.09 6.24 -10.74
C THR A 126 7.60 6.47 -10.95
N SER A 127 6.94 5.64 -11.76
CA SER A 127 5.48 5.70 -11.96
C SER A 127 4.82 4.33 -11.76
N LYS A 128 3.49 4.31 -11.66
CA LYS A 128 2.72 3.06 -11.60
C LYS A 128 2.89 2.23 -12.86
N GLU A 129 3.01 2.88 -14.02
CA GLU A 129 3.25 2.21 -15.29
C GLU A 129 4.64 1.56 -15.32
N ASP A 130 5.68 2.29 -14.89
CA ASP A 130 7.02 1.71 -14.76
C ASP A 130 7.02 0.53 -13.80
N LEU A 131 6.24 0.63 -12.71
CA LEU A 131 6.17 -0.44 -11.72
C LEU A 131 5.57 -1.70 -12.33
N LEU A 132 4.46 -1.61 -13.06
CA LEU A 132 3.88 -2.76 -13.73
C LEU A 132 4.82 -3.32 -14.81
N ASN A 133 5.56 -2.47 -15.52
CA ASN A 133 6.57 -2.93 -16.47
C ASN A 133 7.76 -3.65 -15.79
N PHE A 134 8.18 -3.18 -14.62
CA PHE A 134 9.25 -3.78 -13.83
C PHE A 134 8.84 -5.14 -13.23
N LEU A 135 7.59 -5.24 -12.76
CA LEU A 135 7.05 -6.46 -12.17
C LEU A 135 6.66 -7.51 -13.22
N GLY A 136 6.14 -7.08 -14.37
CA GLY A 136 5.55 -8.00 -15.33
C GLY A 136 4.21 -8.55 -14.83
N GLU A 137 4.04 -9.88 -14.91
CA GLU A 137 2.87 -10.56 -14.35
C GLU A 137 2.98 -10.59 -12.81
N ILE A 138 1.89 -10.28 -12.12
CA ILE A 138 1.82 -10.26 -10.66
C ILE A 138 1.61 -11.68 -10.17
N ASP A 139 2.71 -12.37 -9.91
CA ASP A 139 2.75 -13.78 -9.56
C ASP A 139 3.04 -14.08 -8.10
N THR A 140 3.47 -13.08 -7.34
CA THR A 140 3.86 -13.26 -5.94
C THR A 140 3.15 -12.31 -4.98
N PRO A 141 3.03 -12.70 -3.70
CA PRO A 141 2.54 -11.83 -2.64
C PRO A 141 3.24 -10.46 -2.58
N SER A 142 4.58 -10.42 -2.73
CA SER A 142 5.33 -9.15 -2.71
C SER A 142 4.87 -8.18 -3.79
N GLU A 143 4.63 -8.68 -5.01
CA GLU A 143 4.27 -7.88 -6.17
C GLU A 143 2.88 -7.28 -6.00
N ALA A 144 1.92 -8.08 -5.55
CA ALA A 144 0.57 -7.60 -5.25
C ALA A 144 0.58 -6.53 -4.15
N LEU A 145 1.40 -6.70 -3.11
CA LEU A 145 1.56 -5.71 -2.04
C LEU A 145 2.22 -4.43 -2.55
N LEU A 146 3.17 -4.52 -3.47
CA LEU A 146 3.82 -3.36 -4.06
C LEU A 146 2.87 -2.59 -5.01
N VAL A 147 2.02 -3.30 -5.77
CA VAL A 147 0.93 -2.72 -6.54
C VAL A 147 -0.08 -2.00 -5.63
N ALA A 148 -0.48 -2.61 -4.51
CA ALA A 148 -1.34 -1.97 -3.53
C ALA A 148 -0.68 -0.71 -2.94
N ARG A 149 0.62 -0.80 -2.60
CA ARG A 149 1.40 0.32 -2.06
C ARG A 149 1.46 1.50 -3.03
N ALA A 150 1.67 1.25 -4.32
CA ALA A 150 1.66 2.26 -5.36
C ALA A 150 0.29 2.97 -5.48
N ASN A 151 -0.79 2.32 -5.05
CA ASN A 151 -2.14 2.87 -5.01
C ASN A 151 -2.51 3.48 -3.64
N ALA A 152 -1.50 3.86 -2.84
CA ALA A 152 -1.62 4.50 -1.53
C ALA A 152 -2.27 3.63 -0.44
N TYR A 153 -2.42 2.33 -0.67
CA TYR A 153 -2.79 1.40 0.38
C TYR A 153 -1.58 1.10 1.28
N TYR A 154 -1.85 0.88 2.55
CA TYR A 154 -0.85 0.51 3.55
C TYR A 154 -1.37 -0.61 4.45
N TRP A 155 -0.48 -1.24 5.19
CA TRP A 155 -0.83 -2.34 6.08
C TRP A 155 -0.14 -2.21 7.43
N ALA A 156 -0.76 -2.79 8.46
CA ALA A 156 -0.09 -3.05 9.72
C ALA A 156 0.64 -4.39 9.69
N VAL A 157 1.81 -4.43 10.30
CA VAL A 157 2.63 -5.64 10.38
C VAL A 157 2.08 -6.56 11.47
N ASN A 158 1.87 -7.83 11.12
CA ASN A 158 1.36 -8.88 12.01
C ASN A 158 -0.05 -8.63 12.58
N ASP A 159 -0.89 -7.85 11.88
CA ASP A 159 -2.30 -7.68 12.23
C ASP A 159 -3.21 -7.98 11.02
N LYS A 160 -3.87 -9.13 11.04
CA LYS A 160 -4.77 -9.54 9.95
C LYS A 160 -5.94 -8.58 9.73
N ASN A 161 -6.34 -7.81 10.75
CA ASN A 161 -7.45 -6.87 10.62
C ASN A 161 -7.08 -5.64 9.80
N SER A 162 -5.80 -5.36 9.58
CA SER A 162 -5.36 -4.15 8.87
C SER A 162 -4.13 -4.42 7.98
N GLY A 163 -3.82 -5.69 7.73
CA GLY A 163 -2.66 -6.15 6.98
C GLY A 163 -2.67 -7.66 6.78
N ALA A 164 -3.44 -8.11 5.80
CA ALA A 164 -3.50 -9.53 5.45
C ALA A 164 -3.50 -9.75 3.94
N ILE A 165 -3.02 -10.92 3.51
CA ILE A 165 -2.95 -11.32 2.12
C ILE A 165 -3.37 -12.79 1.96
N LYS A 166 -4.02 -13.08 0.85
CA LYS A 166 -4.42 -14.43 0.45
C LYS A 166 -4.16 -14.59 -1.03
N GLU A 167 -3.45 -15.65 -1.41
CA GLU A 167 -3.34 -16.04 -2.81
C GLU A 167 -4.63 -16.72 -3.28
N THR A 168 -5.00 -16.47 -4.53
CA THR A 168 -6.16 -17.05 -5.20
C THR A 168 -5.76 -17.58 -6.58
N GLN A 169 -6.69 -18.28 -7.24
CA GLN A 169 -6.45 -18.77 -8.61
C GLN A 169 -6.17 -17.63 -9.60
N ASP A 170 -6.83 -16.48 -9.43
CA ASP A 170 -6.83 -15.38 -10.40
C ASP A 170 -5.98 -14.18 -9.96
N GLY A 171 -5.15 -14.34 -8.91
CA GLY A 171 -4.34 -13.27 -8.33
C GLY A 171 -4.39 -13.29 -6.80
N PHE A 172 -4.57 -12.13 -6.17
CA PHE A 172 -4.46 -11.97 -4.71
C PHE A 172 -5.65 -11.23 -4.13
N GLU A 173 -5.99 -11.57 -2.89
CA GLU A 173 -6.90 -10.80 -2.06
C GLU A 173 -6.14 -10.15 -0.89
N LEU A 174 -6.40 -8.88 -0.63
CA LEU A 174 -5.70 -8.09 0.39
C LEU A 174 -6.68 -7.47 1.39
N ILE A 175 -6.33 -7.46 2.66
CA ILE A 175 -6.93 -6.60 3.69
C ILE A 175 -5.92 -5.52 4.04
N VAL A 176 -6.22 -4.28 3.64
CA VAL A 176 -5.33 -3.12 3.74
C VAL A 176 -6.09 -1.88 4.16
N MET A 177 -5.35 -0.82 4.48
CA MET A 177 -5.87 0.45 4.94
C MET A 177 -5.55 1.56 3.94
N GLN A 178 -6.33 2.63 3.95
CA GLN A 178 -6.03 3.87 3.24
C GLN A 178 -6.55 5.08 4.03
N THR A 179 -5.79 6.16 4.03
CA THR A 179 -6.29 7.46 4.50
C THR A 179 -7.11 8.09 3.38
N VAL A 180 -8.42 8.22 3.59
CA VAL A 180 -9.35 8.74 2.59
C VAL A 180 -9.67 10.22 2.80
N SER A 181 -9.45 10.73 4.01
CA SER A 181 -9.50 12.16 4.33
C SER A 181 -8.44 12.52 5.37
N TYR A 182 -7.71 13.60 5.12
CA TYR A 182 -6.58 14.03 5.95
C TYR A 182 -6.95 15.11 6.97
N CYS A 183 -8.13 15.74 6.87
CA CYS A 183 -8.49 16.85 7.75
C CYS A 183 -10.00 17.11 7.79
N LEU A 184 -10.57 17.18 9.00
CA LEU A 184 -11.95 17.57 9.32
C LEU A 184 -13.06 16.99 8.38
N PRO A 185 -13.35 15.67 8.45
CA PRO A 185 -12.76 14.71 9.38
C PRO A 185 -11.46 14.12 8.86
N PHE A 186 -10.54 13.77 9.76
CA PHE A 186 -9.55 12.74 9.46
C PHE A 186 -10.27 11.40 9.38
N GLN A 187 -10.00 10.62 8.34
CA GLN A 187 -10.65 9.33 8.14
C GLN A 187 -9.70 8.33 7.49
N THR A 188 -9.65 7.13 8.07
CA THR A 188 -9.04 5.95 7.45
C THR A 188 -10.08 4.87 7.23
N ASN A 189 -10.00 4.24 6.07
CA ASN A 189 -10.86 3.14 5.69
C ASN A 189 -10.03 1.86 5.59
N ARG A 190 -10.69 0.74 5.88
CA ARG A 190 -10.18 -0.60 5.62
C ARG A 190 -10.81 -1.11 4.33
N PHE A 191 -10.00 -1.79 3.52
CA PHE A 191 -10.39 -2.31 2.21
C PHE A 191 -10.10 -3.80 2.11
N HIS A 192 -11.06 -4.53 1.54
CA HIS A 192 -10.82 -5.83 0.93
C HIS A 192 -10.62 -5.62 -0.56
N LEU A 193 -9.40 -5.84 -1.03
CA LEU A 193 -9.02 -5.68 -2.43
C LEU A 193 -8.85 -7.03 -3.11
N LYS A 194 -9.09 -7.05 -4.41
CA LYS A 194 -8.55 -8.04 -5.34
C LYS A 194 -7.49 -7.38 -6.21
N VAL A 195 -6.37 -8.04 -6.38
CA VAL A 195 -5.30 -7.69 -7.33
C VAL A 195 -5.21 -8.83 -8.33
N ASP A 196 -5.49 -8.58 -9.61
CA ASP A 196 -5.32 -9.60 -10.64
C ASP A 196 -3.85 -9.74 -11.08
N ARG A 197 -3.57 -10.74 -11.92
CA ARG A 197 -2.22 -11.04 -12.43
C ARG A 197 -1.68 -9.92 -13.33
N GLU A 198 -2.53 -9.03 -13.85
CA GLU A 198 -2.12 -7.84 -14.61
C GLU A 198 -1.91 -6.59 -13.72
N GLY A 199 -2.15 -6.70 -12.41
CA GLY A 199 -1.99 -5.61 -11.44
C GLY A 199 -3.17 -4.64 -11.35
N ASN A 200 -4.34 -4.98 -11.89
CA ASN A 200 -5.55 -4.19 -11.68
C ASN A 200 -6.11 -4.44 -10.27
N ILE A 201 -6.53 -3.35 -9.62
CA ILE A 201 -7.16 -3.40 -8.30
C ILE A 201 -8.68 -3.30 -8.44
N THR A 202 -9.39 -4.25 -7.84
CA THR A 202 -10.84 -4.17 -7.62
C THR A 202 -11.13 -4.11 -6.13
N ILE A 203 -11.91 -3.11 -5.70
CA ILE A 203 -12.41 -3.04 -4.32
C ILE A 203 -13.59 -4.00 -4.20
N VAL A 204 -13.45 -5.02 -3.33
CA VAL A 204 -14.53 -5.97 -3.02
C VAL A 204 -15.48 -5.37 -2.00
N SER A 205 -14.91 -4.81 -0.92
CA SER A 205 -15.64 -4.11 0.13
C SER A 205 -14.73 -3.10 0.82
N GLU A 206 -15.35 -2.14 1.49
CA GLU A 206 -14.72 -1.03 2.18
C GLU A 206 -15.53 -0.72 3.44
N GLU A 207 -14.85 -0.37 4.53
CA GLU A 207 -15.51 0.12 5.74
C GLU A 207 -14.68 1.21 6.42
N ILE A 208 -15.34 2.04 7.21
CA ILE A 208 -14.68 3.07 8.02
C ILE A 208 -13.97 2.38 9.19
N ALA A 209 -12.66 2.52 9.25
CA ALA A 209 -11.86 1.99 10.36
C ALA A 209 -11.67 3.02 11.46
N GLU A 210 -11.44 4.29 11.09
CA GLU A 210 -11.27 5.39 12.01
C GLU A 210 -11.85 6.68 11.41
N ILE A 211 -12.53 7.46 12.25
CA ILE A 211 -12.97 8.80 11.92
C ILE A 211 -12.78 9.72 13.13
N ASP A 212 -12.15 10.88 12.90
CA ASP A 212 -12.05 11.96 13.88
C ASP A 212 -12.48 13.28 13.23
N GLU A 213 -13.67 13.75 13.65
CA GLU A 213 -14.32 14.98 13.20
C GLU A 213 -13.50 16.25 13.47
N ASN A 214 -12.49 16.19 14.35
CA ASN A 214 -11.74 17.34 14.82
C ASN A 214 -10.21 17.21 14.62
N ALA A 215 -9.75 16.23 13.84
CA ALA A 215 -8.32 16.03 13.58
C ALA A 215 -7.91 16.35 12.13
N CYS A 216 -6.62 16.67 11.99
CA CYS A 216 -5.90 16.78 10.73
C CYS A 216 -4.49 16.20 10.88
N VAL A 217 -3.99 15.52 9.84
CA VAL A 217 -2.65 14.92 9.77
C VAL A 217 -1.94 15.32 8.49
#